data_AF-A0AAW7AHX9-F1
#
_entry.id   AF-A0AAW7AHX9-F1
#
_cell.length_a   1.000
_cell.length_b   1.000
_cell.length_c   1.000
_cell.angle_alpha   90.00
_cell.angle_beta   90.00
_cell.angle_gamma   90.00
#
_symmetry.space_group_name_H-M   'P 1'
#
loop_
_entity.id
_entity.type
_entity.pdbx_description
1 polymer ?
#
loop_
_entity_poly.entity_id
_entity_poly.type
_entity_poly.pdbx_seq_one_letter_code
_entity_poly.pdbx_strand_id
1 'polypeptide(L)' 'MWSIVWNVISRLSGRFYTWAVRNTKRVYDWVANGATFEQIKEWIGNIIN' A
#
# COMPACT_ATOMS: atom_id res chain seq x y z
N MET A 1 -8.39 -8.66 8.04
CA MET A 1 -7.43 -7.53 7.91
C MET A 1 -6.36 -7.81 6.84
N TRP A 2 -5.57 -8.89 6.96
CA TRP A 2 -4.53 -9.24 5.97
C TRP A 2 -5.05 -9.42 4.54
N SER A 3 -6.26 -9.95 4.35
CA SER A 3 -6.91 -10.03 3.04
C SER A 3 -7.15 -8.67 2.39
N ILE A 4 -7.49 -7.64 3.18
CA ILE A 4 -7.71 -6.27 2.68
C ILE A 4 -6.37 -5.65 2.25
N VAL A 5 -5.31 -5.87 3.02
CA VAL A 5 -3.95 -5.42 2.67
C VAL A 5 -3.52 -5.99 1.32
N TRP A 6 -3.70 -7.30 1.12
CA TRP A 6 -3.36 -7.92 -0.16
C TRP A 6 -4.26 -7.46 -1.32
N ASN A 7 -5.54 -7.14 -1.07
CA ASN A 7 -6.41 -6.49 -2.07
C ASN A 7 -5.94 -5.08 -2.45
N VAL A 8 -5.36 -4.32 -1.52
CA VAL A 8 -4.75 -3.01 -1.83
C VAL A 8 -3.47 -3.20 -2.63
N ILE A 9 -2.58 -4.10 -2.19
CA ILE A 9 -1.29 -4.34 -2.83
C ILE A 9 -1.47 -4.88 -4.26
N SER A 10 -2.40 -5.80 -4.47
CA SER A 10 -2.65 -6.39 -5.80
C SER A 10 -3.20 -5.40 -6.84
N ARG A 11 -3.77 -4.28 -6.39
CA ARG A 11 -4.23 -3.19 -7.25
C ARG A 11 -3.12 -2.22 -7.68
N LEU A 12 -1.96 -2.27 -7.01
CA LEU A 12 -0.79 -1.47 -7.39
C LEU A 12 -0.03 -2.17 -8.53
N SER A 13 0.75 -1.39 -9.29
CA SER A 13 1.57 -1.91 -10.39
C SER A 13 2.99 -1.33 -10.36
N GLY A 14 3.91 -2.01 -11.04
CA GLY A 14 5.30 -1.55 -11.20
C GLY A 14 6.02 -1.27 -9.88
N ARG A 15 6.67 -0.10 -9.80
CA ARG A 15 7.46 0.30 -8.62
C ARG A 15 6.61 0.43 -7.34
N PHE A 16 5.35 0.81 -7.47
CA PHE A 16 4.41 0.92 -6.34
C PHE A 16 4.13 -0.46 -5.73
N TYR A 17 3.85 -1.46 -6.58
CA TYR A 17 3.67 -2.84 -6.14
C TYR A 17 4.92 -3.38 -5.43
N THR A 18 6.08 -3.22 -6.06
CA THR A 18 7.36 -3.70 -5.51
C THR A 18 7.65 -3.07 -4.14
N TRP A 19 7.40 -1.76 -3.99
CA TRP A 19 7.57 -1.10 -2.71
C TRP A 19 6.58 -1.61 -1.65
N ALA A 20 5.31 -1.77 -2.02
CA ALA A 20 4.25 -2.20 -1.09
C ALA A 20 4.46 -3.64 -0.59
N VAL A 21 4.93 -4.55 -1.45
CA VAL A 21 5.30 -5.92 -1.06
C VAL A 21 6.50 -5.93 -0.12
N ARG A 22 7.50 -5.07 -0.33
CA ARG A 22 8.67 -4.97 0.58
C ARG A 22 8.32 -4.33 1.92
N ASN A 23 7.26 -3.53 1.97
CA ASN A 23 6.85 -2.74 3.13
C ASN A 23 5.44 -3.11 3.62
N THR A 24 5.05 -4.39 3.51
CA THR A 24 3.67 -4.84 3.77
C THR A 24 3.17 -4.46 5.18
N LYS A 25 4.04 -4.47 6.19
CA LYS A 25 3.69 -4.03 7.55
C LYS A 25 3.22 -2.58 7.60
N ARG A 26 3.86 -1.69 6.83
CA ARG A 26 3.48 -0.28 6.76
C ARG A 26 2.15 -0.08 6.05
N VAL A 27 1.91 -0.85 4.98
CA VAL A 27 0.62 -0.85 4.29
C VAL A 27 -0.49 -1.40 5.20
N TYR A 28 -0.19 -2.44 5.99
CA TYR A 28 -1.10 -2.95 7.01
C TYR A 28 -1.49 -1.86 8.01
N ASP A 29 -0.53 -1.11 8.55
CA ASP A 29 -0.79 -0.05 9.52
C ASP A 29 -1.68 1.04 8.91
N TRP A 30 -1.44 1.44 7.66
CA TRP A 30 -2.29 2.40 6.96
C TRP A 30 -3.73 1.89 6.77
N VAL A 31 -3.88 0.64 6.33
CA VAL A 31 -5.20 0.01 6.17
C VAL A 31 -5.92 -0.12 7.51
N ALA A 32 -5.20 -0.48 8.59
CA ALA A 32 -5.76 -0.58 9.93
C ALA A 32 -6.22 0.78 10.50
N ASN A 33 -5.58 1.88 10.07
CA ASN A 33 -6.00 3.24 10.38
C ASN A 33 -7.08 3.79 9.43
N GLY A 34 -7.62 2.97 8.53
CA GLY A 34 -8.72 3.36 7.64
C GLY A 34 -8.28 4.14 6.40
N ALA A 35 -7.01 4.08 6.02
CA ALA A 35 -6.54 4.74 4.80
C ALA A 35 -7.19 4.12 3.55
N THR A 36 -7.57 4.98 2.61
CA THR A 36 -8.11 4.59 1.30
C THR A 36 -7.00 4.17 0.34
N PHE A 37 -7.37 3.48 -0.74
CA PHE A 37 -6.42 3.09 -1.79
C PHE A 37 -5.69 4.30 -2.41
N GLU A 38 -6.40 5.41 -2.67
CA GLU A 38 -5.80 6.60 -3.28
C GLU A 38 -4.77 7.25 -2.34
N GLN A 39 -5.07 7.36 -1.04
CA GLN A 39 -4.11 7.86 -0.04
C GLN A 39 -2.86 6.98 0.04
N ILE A 40 -3.04 5.65 0.05
CA ILE A 40 -1.91 4.72 0.09
C ILE A 40 -1.05 4.87 -1.16
N LYS A 41 -1.68 4.96 -2.35
CA LYS A 41 -0.97 5.15 -3.62
C LYS A 41 -0.19 6.46 -3.63
N GLU A 42 -0.78 7.56 -3.17
CA GLU A 42 -0.13 8.87 -3.05
C GLU A 42 1.08 8.82 -2.12
N TRP A 43 0.92 8.26 -0.91
CA TRP A 43 2.01 8.15 0.05
C TRP A 43 3.17 7.30 -0.46
N ILE A 44 2.89 6.19 -1.14
CA ILE A 44 3.94 5.40 -1.79
C ILE A 44 4.64 6.24 -2.85
N GLY A 45 3.89 6.99 -3.67
CA GLY A 45 4.43 7.89 -4.68
C GLY A 45 5.39 8.93 -4.10
N ASN A 46 5.02 9.54 -2.97
CA ASN A 46 5.86 10.52 -2.27
C ASN A 46 7.11 9.90 -1.62
N ILE A 47 7.16 8.57 -1.45
CA ILE A 47 8.33 7.88 -0.88
C ILE A 47 9.31 7.43 -1.97
N ILE A 48 8.80 7.05 -3.15
CA ILE A 48 9.61 6.44 -4.22
C ILE A 48 9.98 7.40 -5.35
N ASN A 49 9.40 8.60 -5.37
CA ASN A 49 9.81 9.72 -6.22
C ASN A 49 10.82 10.58 -5.47
#